data_AF-A0A2L2YYN0-F1
#
_entry.id   AF-A0A2L2YYN0-F1
#
_cell.length_a   1.000
_cell.length_b   1.000
_cell.length_c   1.000
_cell.angle_alpha   90.00
_cell.angle_beta   90.00
_cell.angle_gamma   90.00
#
_symmetry.space_group_name_H-M   'P 1'
#
loop_
_entity.id
_entity.type
_entity.pdbx_description
1 polymer ?
#
loop_
_entity_poly.entity_id
_entity_poly.type
_entity_poly.pdbx_seq_one_letter_code
_entity_poly.pdbx_strand_id
1 'polypeptide(L)'
;EEEFVWADGSPLNFTAWAFGEPSFENEQCGEVNPQTMEWYNYFCNHHSPFICSVRKISSNRTANSEVRVPLCVLGRYTTEDLFGVILCVLIIGILLGVVIYYFCRHYQNEQRARKASRVPVQPSLRVQMPKYRS
;
A
#
# COMPACT_ATOMS: atom_id res chain seq x y z
N GLU A 1 -10.26 26.61 13.65
CA GLU A 1 -10.78 27.22 12.42
C GLU A 1 -10.21 26.42 11.28
N GLU A 2 -11.04 25.75 10.49
CA GLU A 2 -10.59 25.09 9.26
C GLU A 2 -10.51 26.17 8.18
N GLU A 3 -9.32 26.43 7.66
CA GLU A 3 -9.08 27.47 6.67
C GLU A 3 -8.98 26.85 5.28
N PHE A 4 -9.72 27.38 4.31
CA PHE A 4 -9.63 26.96 2.91
C PHE A 4 -8.30 27.41 2.31
N VAL A 5 -7.67 26.54 1.51
CA VAL A 5 -6.42 26.83 0.80
C VAL A 5 -6.53 26.45 -0.67
N TRP A 6 -5.83 27.18 -1.53
CA TRP A 6 -5.73 26.78 -2.94
C TRP A 6 -4.87 25.53 -3.11
N ALA A 7 -5.28 24.63 -4.00
CA ALA A 7 -4.58 23.38 -4.28
C ALA A 7 -3.14 23.59 -4.83
N ASP A 8 -2.83 24.75 -5.40
CA ASP A 8 -1.49 25.09 -5.91
C ASP A 8 -0.61 25.79 -4.86
N GLY A 9 -1.12 26.00 -3.65
CA GLY A 9 -0.43 26.70 -2.55
C GLY A 9 -0.30 28.20 -2.73
N SER A 10 -0.99 28.80 -3.72
CA SER A 10 -1.10 30.25 -3.81
C SER A 10 -1.91 30.82 -2.63
N PRO A 11 -1.66 32.07 -2.21
CA PRO A 11 -2.36 32.65 -1.07
C PRO A 11 -3.83 32.92 -1.41
N LEU A 12 -4.74 32.56 -0.51
CA LEU A 12 -6.18 32.83 -0.62
C LEU A 12 -6.49 34.28 -0.26
N ASN A 13 -6.19 35.21 -1.19
CA ASN A 13 -6.40 36.65 -0.98
C ASN A 13 -7.78 37.16 -1.44
N PHE A 14 -8.60 36.29 -2.01
CA PHE A 14 -9.93 36.60 -2.53
C PHE A 14 -10.85 35.42 -2.30
N THR A 15 -12.08 35.70 -1.89
CA THR A 15 -13.14 34.71 -1.71
C THR A 15 -14.46 35.26 -2.27
N ALA A 16 -15.22 34.42 -2.95
CA ALA A 16 -16.55 34.76 -3.45
C ALA A 16 -17.60 33.75 -2.95
N TRP A 17 -17.56 33.40 -1.66
CA TRP A 17 -18.53 32.51 -1.03
C TRP A 17 -19.96 33.03 -1.21
N ALA A 18 -20.88 32.11 -1.53
CA ALA A 18 -22.30 32.39 -1.51
C ALA A 18 -22.76 32.75 -0.09
N PHE A 19 -23.94 33.37 0.02
CA PHE A 19 -24.49 33.70 1.33
C PHE A 19 -24.68 32.45 2.19
N GLY A 20 -24.07 32.43 3.37
CA GLY A 20 -24.12 31.30 4.29
C GLY A 20 -22.98 30.29 4.13
N GLU A 21 -22.09 30.51 3.15
CA GLU A 21 -20.93 29.65 2.89
C GLU A 21 -19.61 30.27 3.40
N PRO A 22 -18.61 29.43 3.75
CA PRO A 22 -18.67 27.98 3.82
C PRO A 22 -19.52 27.46 5.00
N SER A 23 -20.28 26.40 4.77
CA SER A 23 -21.04 25.67 5.78
C SER A 23 -20.09 24.90 6.74
N PHE A 24 -20.57 24.56 7.95
CA PHE A 24 -19.80 23.74 8.92
C PHE A 24 -19.97 22.23 8.72
N GLU A 25 -20.67 21.80 7.68
CA GLU A 25 -20.77 20.38 7.35
C GLU A 25 -19.39 19.87 6.88
N ASN A 26 -19.16 18.55 6.86
CA ASN A 26 -17.89 17.93 6.44
C ASN A 26 -17.62 18.08 4.92
N GLU A 27 -17.74 19.30 4.42
CA GLU A 27 -17.65 19.78 3.06
C GLU A 27 -16.36 20.61 2.94
N GLN A 28 -15.27 19.96 2.56
CA GLN A 28 -13.92 20.52 2.64
C GLN A 28 -13.34 20.96 1.28
N CYS A 29 -14.13 20.83 0.20
CA CYS A 29 -13.74 21.25 -1.15
C CYS A 29 -14.61 22.41 -1.63
N GLY A 30 -14.03 23.38 -2.33
CA GLY A 30 -14.78 24.47 -2.94
C GLY A 30 -15.27 24.14 -4.35
N GLU A 31 -16.52 24.47 -4.65
CA GLU A 31 -17.13 24.42 -5.98
C GLU A 31 -17.61 25.82 -6.39
N VAL A 32 -17.54 26.13 -7.69
CA VAL A 32 -18.04 27.40 -8.25
C VAL A 32 -19.32 27.14 -9.00
N ASN A 33 -20.38 27.89 -8.69
CA ASN A 33 -21.58 27.90 -9.50
C ASN A 33 -21.31 28.68 -10.81
N PRO A 34 -21.38 28.06 -12.00
CA PRO A 34 -21.04 28.72 -13.25
C PRO A 34 -22.03 29.83 -13.67
N GLN A 35 -23.21 29.88 -13.06
CA GLN A 35 -24.24 30.89 -13.36
C GLN A 35 -24.07 32.15 -12.50
N THR A 36 -23.79 31.98 -11.20
CA THR A 36 -23.66 33.12 -10.26
C THR A 36 -22.21 33.52 -9.99
N MET A 37 -21.26 32.64 -10.32
CA MET A 37 -19.82 32.77 -9.99
C MET A 37 -19.51 32.77 -8.48
N GLU A 38 -20.49 32.39 -7.65
CA GLU A 38 -20.32 32.23 -6.21
C GLU A 38 -19.79 30.85 -5.86
N TRP A 39 -19.13 30.76 -4.71
CA TRP A 39 -18.47 29.55 -4.23
C TRP A 39 -19.30 28.88 -3.14
N TYR A 40 -19.31 27.56 -3.14
CA TYR A 40 -19.96 26.71 -2.15
C TYR A 40 -18.92 25.70 -1.66
N ASN A 41 -18.97 25.31 -0.38
CA ASN A 41 -18.22 24.12 0.02
C ASN A 41 -19.05 22.87 -0.25
N TYR A 42 -18.38 21.78 -0.59
CA TYR A 42 -19.01 20.52 -0.96
C TYR A 42 -18.11 19.33 -0.64
N PHE A 43 -18.67 18.13 -0.70
CA PHE A 43 -17.93 16.90 -0.48
C PHE A 43 -16.91 16.65 -1.61
N CYS A 44 -15.64 16.45 -1.22
CA CYS A 44 -14.54 16.23 -2.16
C CYS A 44 -14.65 14.96 -3.02
N ASN A 45 -15.46 13.99 -2.59
CA ASN A 45 -15.72 12.75 -3.33
C ASN A 45 -16.83 12.89 -4.38
N HIS A 46 -17.41 14.09 -4.53
CA HIS A 46 -18.41 14.35 -5.55
C HIS A 46 -17.78 14.45 -6.94
N HIS A 47 -18.45 13.88 -7.94
CA HIS A 47 -18.00 13.90 -9.33
C HIS A 47 -18.52 15.17 -10.03
N SER A 48 -17.73 16.24 -10.01
CA SER A 48 -18.00 17.49 -10.74
C SER A 48 -16.99 17.74 -11.87
N PRO A 49 -17.37 18.51 -12.91
CA PRO A 49 -16.40 19.09 -13.83
C PRO A 49 -15.45 20.05 -13.09
N PHE A 50 -14.25 20.26 -13.62
CA PHE A 50 -13.19 21.05 -12.96
C PHE A 50 -12.54 22.07 -13.91
N ILE A 51 -11.89 23.07 -13.32
CA ILE A 51 -11.15 24.12 -14.02
C ILE A 51 -9.65 23.95 -13.74
N CYS A 52 -8.84 23.94 -14.79
CA CYS A 52 -7.37 23.90 -14.69
C CYS A 52 -6.76 25.28 -14.88
N SER A 53 -5.75 25.61 -14.07
CA SER A 53 -4.93 26.81 -14.26
C SER A 53 -3.45 26.44 -14.39
N VAL A 54 -2.74 27.08 -15.32
CA VAL A 54 -1.29 26.91 -15.51
C VAL A 54 -0.64 28.28 -15.58
N ARG A 55 0.54 28.44 -14.98
CA ARG A 55 1.29 29.69 -15.06
C ARG A 55 1.69 29.97 -16.51
N LYS A 56 1.36 31.16 -17.01
CA LYS A 56 1.79 31.61 -18.34
C LYS A 56 3.32 31.73 -18.38
N ILE A 57 3.95 31.00 -19.29
CA ILE A 57 5.39 31.13 -19.53
C ILE A 57 5.61 32.42 -20.33
N SER A 58 6.22 33.43 -19.71
CA SER A 58 6.61 34.66 -20.40
C SER A 58 7.80 34.38 -21.32
N SER A 59 7.63 34.60 -22.63
CA SER A 59 8.65 34.35 -23.67
C SER A 59 9.94 35.20 -23.57
N ASN A 60 10.11 36.03 -22.53
CA ASN A 60 11.32 36.82 -22.31
C ASN A 60 12.24 36.21 -21.25
N ARG A 61 12.48 34.90 -21.33
CA ARG A 61 13.61 34.27 -20.63
C ARG A 61 14.44 33.54 -21.66
N THR A 62 15.65 34.07 -21.86
CA THR A 62 16.80 33.37 -22.43
C THR A 62 16.74 31.89 -22.07
N ALA A 63 16.87 31.04 -23.08
CA ALA A 63 16.89 29.60 -22.97
C ALA A 63 17.98 29.14 -21.98
N ASN A 64 17.61 29.06 -20.69
CA ASN A 64 18.34 28.34 -19.65
C ASN A 64 17.55 28.19 -18.34
N SER A 65 16.20 28.17 -18.42
CA SER A 65 15.41 27.78 -17.24
C SER A 65 15.05 26.31 -17.39
N GLU A 66 15.61 25.48 -16.52
CA GLU A 66 15.13 24.11 -16.27
C GLU A 66 13.60 24.13 -16.25
N VAL A 67 13.00 23.26 -17.06
CA VAL A 67 11.56 23.03 -17.08
C VAL A 67 11.20 22.54 -15.67
N ARG A 68 10.60 23.41 -14.85
CA ARG A 68 9.98 22.97 -13.59
C ARG A 68 8.78 22.12 -13.95
N VAL A 69 9.01 20.81 -14.06
CA VAL A 69 7.95 19.82 -14.19
C VAL A 69 7.05 19.98 -12.95
N PRO A 70 5.72 20.14 -13.11
CA PRO A 70 4.82 20.26 -11.97
C PRO A 70 4.95 19.01 -11.09
N LEU A 71 5.05 19.26 -9.78
CA LEU A 71 5.26 18.24 -8.75
C LEU A 71 4.18 17.13 -8.78
N CYS A 72 3.03 17.38 -9.40
CA CYS A 72 1.98 16.38 -9.59
C CYS A 72 2.38 15.19 -10.49
N VAL A 73 3.40 15.32 -11.34
CA VAL A 73 3.89 14.18 -12.17
C VAL A 73 4.84 13.28 -11.36
N LEU A 74 5.50 13.85 -10.36
CA LEU A 74 6.35 13.14 -9.41
C LEU A 74 5.45 12.75 -8.22
N GLY A 75 4.63 11.71 -8.37
CA GLY A 75 3.82 11.19 -7.28
C GLY A 75 4.63 11.19 -5.98
N ARG A 76 4.22 12.01 -5.01
CA ARG A 76 4.92 12.15 -3.73
C ARG A 76 4.78 10.83 -2.98
N TYR A 77 5.76 9.95 -3.10
CA TYR A 77 5.98 8.91 -2.10
C TYR A 77 6.51 9.60 -0.86
N THR A 78 5.67 9.76 0.16
CA THR A 78 6.12 10.34 1.42
C THR A 78 7.00 9.32 2.15
N THR A 79 7.93 9.78 2.98
CA THR A 79 8.78 8.88 3.78
C THR A 79 7.96 7.98 4.70
N GLU A 80 6.80 8.46 5.14
CA GLU A 80 5.82 7.71 5.95
C GLU A 80 5.25 6.50 5.19
N ASP A 81 4.95 6.64 3.90
CA ASP A 81 4.44 5.56 3.07
C ASP A 81 5.48 4.43 2.89
N LEU A 82 6.75 4.80 2.79
CA LEU A 82 7.85 3.84 2.63
C LEU A 82 8.05 2.98 3.90
N PHE A 83 7.95 3.58 5.09
CA PHE A 83 8.01 2.83 6.35
C PHE A 83 6.87 1.81 6.47
N GLY A 84 5.66 2.19 6.04
CA GLY A 84 4.52 1.28 5.99
C GLY A 84 4.75 0.07 5.08
N VAL A 85 5.27 0.29 3.86
CA VAL A 85 5.57 -0.80 2.92
C VAL A 85 6.66 -1.73 3.45
N ILE A 86 7.74 -1.18 4.03
CA ILE A 86 8.83 -1.98 4.61
C ILE A 86 8.31 -2.84 5.77
N LEU A 87 7.52 -2.24 6.66
CA LEU A 87 6.91 -2.96 7.79
C LEU A 87 6.01 -4.11 7.32
N CYS A 88 5.17 -3.86 6.31
CA CYS A 88 4.32 -4.88 5.71
C CYS A 88 5.12 -6.06 5.14
N VAL A 89 6.20 -5.80 4.40
CA VAL A 89 7.05 -6.86 3.82
C VAL A 89 7.73 -7.69 4.91
N LEU A 90 8.22 -7.06 5.97
CA LEU A 90 8.84 -7.75 7.11
C LEU A 90 7.82 -8.65 7.83
N ILE A 91 6.61 -8.15 8.08
CA ILE A 91 5.53 -8.93 8.73
C ILE A 91 5.16 -10.14 7.87
N ILE A 92 4.96 -9.94 6.56
CA ILE A 92 4.64 -11.03 5.62
C ILE A 92 5.77 -12.07 5.61
N GLY A 93 7.03 -11.63 5.56
CA GLY A 93 8.20 -12.53 5.60
C GLY A 93 8.26 -13.37 6.87
N ILE A 94 8.01 -12.77 8.04
CA ILE A 94 7.98 -13.48 9.33
C ILE A 94 6.83 -14.49 9.36
N LEU A 95 5.63 -14.09 8.93
CA LEU A 95 4.47 -14.99 8.90
C LEU A 95 4.72 -16.20 7.99
N LEU A 96 5.25 -15.98 6.79
CA LEU A 96 5.63 -17.06 5.88
C LEU A 96 6.71 -17.95 6.51
N GLY A 97 7.73 -17.36 7.14
CA GLY A 97 8.78 -18.11 7.84
C GLY A 97 8.24 -18.97 8.99
N VAL A 98 7.30 -18.44 9.78
CA VAL A 98 6.65 -19.16 10.89
C VAL A 98 5.79 -20.30 10.35
N VAL A 99 5.00 -20.05 9.30
CA VAL A 99 4.18 -21.07 8.64
C VAL A 99 5.06 -22.20 8.11
N ILE A 100 6.12 -21.86 7.36
CA ILE A 100 7.11 -22.82 6.87
C ILE A 100 7.76 -23.59 8.03
N TYR A 101 8.15 -22.91 9.10
CA TYR A 101 8.74 -23.53 10.29
C TYR A 101 7.79 -24.59 10.89
N TYR A 102 6.51 -24.26 11.09
CA TYR A 102 5.54 -25.20 11.64
C TYR A 102 5.27 -26.37 10.69
N PHE A 103 5.16 -26.12 9.38
CA PHE A 103 5.01 -27.19 8.38
C PHE A 103 6.23 -28.11 8.34
N CYS A 104 7.45 -27.56 8.32
CA CYS A 104 8.68 -28.33 8.36
C CYS A 104 8.80 -29.12 9.67
N ARG A 105 8.46 -28.51 10.81
CA ARG A 105 8.46 -29.19 12.11
C ARG A 105 7.46 -30.33 12.14
N HIS A 106 6.24 -30.10 11.64
CA HIS A 106 5.20 -31.13 11.51
C HIS A 106 5.67 -32.28 10.62
N TYR A 107 6.21 -31.96 9.44
CA TYR A 107 6.75 -32.96 8.51
C TYR A 107 7.88 -33.77 9.13
N GLN A 108 8.80 -33.13 9.86
CA GLN A 108 9.86 -33.83 10.57
C GLN A 108 9.33 -34.74 11.66
N ASN A 109 8.34 -34.30 12.44
CA ASN A 109 7.72 -35.10 13.49
C ASN A 109 7.08 -36.37 12.92
N GLU A 110 6.34 -36.25 11.82
CA GLU A 110 5.75 -37.37 11.07
C GLU A 110 6.83 -38.36 10.60
N GLN A 111 7.94 -37.87 10.03
CA GLN A 111 9.03 -38.75 9.60
C GLN A 111 9.74 -39.44 10.77
N ARG A 112 9.91 -38.73 11.90
CA ARG A 112 10.46 -39.32 13.13
C ARG A 112 9.56 -40.42 13.67
N ALA A 113 8.24 -40.20 13.69
CA ALA A 113 7.26 -41.23 14.08
C ALA A 113 7.30 -42.46 13.15
N ARG A 114 7.38 -42.25 11.81
CA ARG A 114 7.51 -43.34 10.83
C ARG A 114 8.81 -44.14 10.96
N LYS A 115 9.91 -43.49 11.35
CA LYS A 115 11.19 -44.18 11.60
C LYS A 115 11.14 -44.97 12.92
N ALA A 116 10.52 -44.43 13.97
CA ALA A 116 10.33 -45.12 15.24
C ALA A 116 9.42 -46.35 15.15
N SER A 117 8.45 -46.35 14.22
CA SER A 117 7.55 -47.50 13.98
C SER A 117 8.15 -48.64 13.13
N ARG A 118 9.33 -48.46 12.51
CA ARG A 118 10.00 -49.53 11.76
C ARG A 118 10.78 -50.43 12.71
N VAL A 119 10.15 -51.51 13.17
CA VAL A 119 10.80 -52.64 13.87
C VAL A 119 11.85 -53.26 12.95
N PRO A 120 13.10 -53.50 13.40
CA PRO A 120 14.06 -54.26 12.62
C PRO A 120 13.58 -55.71 12.51
N VAL A 121 13.38 -56.19 11.29
CA VAL A 121 13.10 -57.61 11.01
C VAL A 121 14.32 -58.41 11.48
N GLN A 122 14.13 -59.24 12.51
CA GLN A 122 15.16 -60.20 12.95
C GLN A 122 15.45 -61.17 11.79
N PRO A 123 16.73 -61.38 11.40
CA PRO A 123 17.06 -62.41 10.43
C PRO A 123 16.71 -63.78 11.04
N SER A 124 15.87 -64.53 10.33
CA SER A 124 15.45 -65.87 10.74
C SER A 124 16.66 -66.78 10.96
N LEU A 125 16.73 -67.40 12.13
CA LEU A 125 17.69 -68.46 12.43
C LEU A 125 17.49 -69.59 11.41
N ARG A 126 18.51 -69.79 10.58
CA ARG A 126 18.59 -70.87 9.59
C ARG A 126 18.66 -72.20 10.33
N VAL A 127 17.54 -72.92 10.39
CA VAL A 127 17.46 -74.29 10.91
C VAL A 127 18.35 -75.19 10.05
N GLN A 128 19.46 -75.67 10.59
CA GLN A 128 20.25 -76.73 9.97
C GLN A 128 19.57 -78.07 10.25
N MET A 129 19.06 -78.73 9.19
CA MET A 129 18.57 -80.10 9.28
C MET A 129 19.75 -81.08 9.43
N PRO A 130 19.66 -82.11 10.30
CA PRO A 130 20.69 -83.12 10.39
C PRO A 130 20.67 -84.01 9.14
N LYS A 131 21.87 -84.23 8.56
CA LYS A 131 22.07 -85.21 7.49
C LYS A 131 21.88 -86.62 8.04
N TYR A 132 20.92 -87.36 7.49
CA TYR A 132 20.79 -88.80 7.73
C TYR A 132 21.92 -89.52 6.98
N ARG A 133 22.66 -90.39 7.68
CA ARG A 133 23.70 -91.25 7.11
C ARG A 133 23.09 -92.64 6.88
N SER A 134 23.38 -93.20 5.70
CA SER A 134 22.96 -94.50 5.12
C SER A 134 22.49 -95.57 6.11
#